data_AF-J9FYX8-F1
#
_entry.id   AF-J9FYX8-F1
#
_cell.length_a   1.000
_cell.length_b   1.000
_cell.length_c   1.000
_cell.angle_alpha   90.00
_cell.angle_beta   90.00
_cell.angle_gamma   90.00
#
_symmetry.space_group_name_H-M   'P 1'
#
loop_
_entity.id
_entity.type
_entity.pdbx_description
1 polymer ?
#
loop_
_entity_poly.entity_id
_entity_poly.type
_entity_poly.pdbx_seq_one_letter_code
_entity_poly.pdbx_strand_id
1 'polypeptide(L)'
;VLGMGYSWQQALAAVFVEGLIFILLSLTNVREAIFNSIPMNLKHAVSVGIGLFIAFIGLQNAKITVNNDATLVGVFSFKNSIKNGTFNTEGITVLLALIGLLITAVMLVKNIKGGILWGILITWLLGILCQFTHLYVPNPEAGFFSLLPDFSRGISIPSMAPTFMKMDFSIVFSLDFVIIMFAFLFVDMFDTLGTLIGVASKADMLDKDGKLPRIKGA
;
A
#
# COMPACT_ATOMS: atom_id res chain seq x y z
N VAL A 1 4.14 14.14 7.00
CA VAL A 1 5.10 13.99 8.12
C VAL A 1 6.51 14.43 7.74
N LEU A 2 7.20 13.78 6.79
CA LEU A 2 8.54 14.22 6.34
C LEU A 2 8.56 15.65 5.74
N GLY A 3 7.51 16.05 5.00
CA GLY A 3 7.39 17.42 4.49
C GLY A 3 7.04 18.49 5.53
N MET A 4 6.70 18.10 6.76
CA MET A 4 6.41 19.01 7.88
C MET A 4 7.62 19.16 8.83
N GLY A 5 8.77 18.58 8.50
CA GLY A 5 9.99 18.65 9.32
C GLY A 5 10.02 17.70 10.52
N TYR A 6 9.00 16.85 10.68
CA TYR A 6 8.92 15.89 11.78
C TYR A 6 9.64 14.57 11.46
N SER A 7 10.27 14.00 12.48
CA SER A 7 10.98 12.73 12.38
C SER A 7 10.01 11.54 12.23
N TRP A 8 10.47 10.43 11.68
CA TRP A 8 9.64 9.23 11.59
C TRP A 8 9.32 8.63 12.96
N GLN A 9 10.17 8.88 13.97
CA GLN A 9 9.95 8.49 15.37
C GLN A 9 8.77 9.23 16.00
N GLN A 10 8.59 10.49 15.64
CA GLN A 10 7.45 11.32 16.05
C GLN A 10 6.17 10.88 15.34
N ALA A 11 6.27 10.51 14.05
CA ALA A 11 5.19 9.88 13.31
C ALA A 11 4.73 8.58 13.99
N LEU A 12 5.69 7.75 14.41
CA LEU A 12 5.43 6.48 15.07
C LEU A 12 4.69 6.67 16.41
N ALA A 13 5.06 7.69 17.18
CA ALA A 13 4.35 8.04 18.41
C ALA A 13 2.90 8.48 18.14
N ALA A 14 2.66 9.25 17.07
CA ALA A 14 1.33 9.69 16.69
C ALA A 14 0.43 8.51 16.29
N VAL A 15 0.94 7.59 15.46
CA VAL A 15 0.24 6.36 15.07
C VAL A 15 -0.02 5.44 16.28
N PHE A 16 0.90 5.36 17.24
CA PHE A 16 0.70 4.57 18.45
C PHE A 16 -0.45 5.13 19.32
N VAL A 17 -0.50 6.45 19.53
CA VAL A 17 -1.58 7.10 20.29
C VAL A 17 -2.91 7.02 19.55
N GLU A 18 -2.89 7.25 18.24
CA GLU A 18 -4.05 7.08 17.36
C GLU A 18 -4.62 5.65 17.48
N GLY A 19 -3.77 4.62 17.38
CA GLY A 19 -4.22 3.23 17.52
C GLY A 19 -4.84 2.92 18.89
N LEU A 20 -4.33 3.51 19.98
CA LEU A 20 -4.95 3.40 21.30
C LEU A 20 -6.36 4.02 21.32
N ILE A 21 -6.51 5.21 20.74
CA ILE A 21 -7.79 5.89 20.60
C ILE A 21 -8.74 5.08 19.71
N PHE A 22 -8.23 4.53 18.61
CA PHE A 22 -9.00 3.71 17.68
C PHE A 22 -9.53 2.44 18.34
N ILE A 23 -8.73 1.78 19.19
CA ILE A 23 -9.17 0.64 20.01
C ILE A 23 -10.29 1.08 20.97
N LEU A 24 -10.12 2.20 21.69
CA LEU A 24 -11.15 2.72 22.59
C LEU A 24 -12.45 3.07 21.85
N LEU A 25 -12.36 3.68 20.67
CA LEU A 25 -13.50 3.98 19.82
C LEU A 25 -14.17 2.72 19.27
N SER A 26 -13.39 1.69 18.95
CA SER A 26 -13.89 0.41 18.46
C SER A 26 -14.61 -0.39 19.56
N LEU A 27 -14.16 -0.28 20.81
CA LEU A 27 -14.83 -0.89 21.98
C LEU A 27 -16.12 -0.15 22.38
N THR A 28 -16.33 1.07 21.91
CA THR A 28 -17.53 1.86 22.19
C THR A 28 -18.50 1.85 20.99
N ASN A 29 -19.78 2.18 21.22
CA ASN A 29 -20.78 2.25 20.13
C ASN A 29 -20.57 3.45 19.17
N VAL A 30 -19.50 4.24 19.36
CA VAL A 30 -19.23 5.46 18.58
C VAL A 30 -18.91 5.12 17.12
N ARG A 31 -18.17 4.03 16.86
CA ARG A 31 -17.85 3.56 15.51
C ARG A 31 -19.10 3.22 14.69
N GLU A 32 -20.08 2.56 15.31
CA GLU A 32 -21.35 2.20 14.67
C GLU A 32 -22.22 3.43 14.39
N ALA A 33 -22.24 4.40 15.31
CA ALA A 33 -22.95 5.66 15.14
C ALA A 33 -22.37 6.50 13.99
N ILE A 34 -21.04 6.59 13.90
CA ILE A 34 -20.35 7.24 12.78
C ILE A 34 -20.70 6.51 11.47
N PHE A 35 -20.61 5.18 11.45
CA PHE A 35 -20.92 4.39 10.27
C PHE A 35 -22.35 4.58 9.75
N ASN A 36 -23.34 4.56 10.65
CA ASN A 36 -24.75 4.72 10.29
C ASN A 36 -25.09 6.14 9.85
N SER A 37 -24.26 7.12 10.23
CA SER A 37 -24.42 8.52 9.83
C SER A 37 -23.87 8.82 8.43
N ILE A 38 -22.98 7.97 7.89
CA ILE A 38 -22.38 8.19 6.57
C ILE A 38 -23.30 7.63 5.45
N PRO A 39 -23.72 8.45 4.48
CA PRO A 39 -24.52 7.99 3.35
C PRO A 39 -23.78 6.99 2.46
N MET A 40 -24.52 6.08 1.83
CA MET A 40 -23.95 4.99 1.00
C MET A 40 -23.04 5.49 -0.13
N ASN A 41 -23.38 6.64 -0.71
CA ASN A 41 -22.58 7.25 -1.77
C ASN A 41 -21.18 7.64 -1.27
N LEU A 42 -21.06 8.18 -0.05
CA LEU A 42 -19.76 8.50 0.55
C LEU A 42 -18.98 7.24 0.89
N LYS A 43 -19.67 6.19 1.35
CA LYS A 43 -19.05 4.88 1.61
C LYS A 43 -18.40 4.27 0.37
N HIS A 44 -19.11 4.26 -0.75
CA HIS A 44 -18.56 3.78 -2.02
C HIS A 44 -17.42 4.67 -2.53
N ALA A 45 -17.57 5.99 -2.45
CA ALA A 45 -16.54 6.93 -2.87
C ALA A 45 -15.23 6.74 -2.09
N VAL A 46 -15.31 6.52 -0.77
CA VAL A 46 -14.16 6.23 0.09
C VAL A 46 -13.45 4.96 -0.35
N SER A 47 -14.20 3.86 -0.55
CA SER A 47 -13.62 2.58 -1.00
C SER A 47 -12.89 2.70 -2.35
N VAL A 48 -13.50 3.40 -3.32
CA VAL A 48 -12.86 3.65 -4.62
C VAL A 48 -11.63 4.55 -4.48
N GLY A 49 -11.70 5.60 -3.66
CA GLY A 49 -10.58 6.51 -3.43
C GLY A 49 -9.35 5.82 -2.84
N ILE A 50 -9.54 5.02 -1.79
CA ILE A 50 -8.46 4.23 -1.17
C ILE A 50 -7.88 3.23 -2.16
N GLY A 51 -8.74 2.51 -2.90
CA GLY A 51 -8.30 1.54 -3.91
C GLY A 51 -7.46 2.18 -5.01
N LEU A 52 -7.88 3.34 -5.53
CA LEU A 52 -7.12 4.10 -6.52
C LEU A 52 -5.81 4.64 -5.94
N PHE A 53 -5.80 5.07 -4.68
CA PHE A 53 -4.60 5.57 -4.00
C PHE A 53 -3.54 4.47 -3.82
N ILE A 54 -3.94 3.29 -3.35
CA ILE A 54 -3.04 2.14 -3.21
C ILE A 54 -2.55 1.68 -4.60
N ALA A 55 -3.43 1.65 -5.60
CA ALA A 55 -3.05 1.34 -6.98
C ALA A 55 -2.00 2.32 -7.51
N PHE A 56 -2.18 3.62 -7.25
CA PHE A 56 -1.23 4.67 -7.64
C PHE A 56 0.14 4.51 -6.96
N ILE A 57 0.18 4.18 -5.66
CA ILE A 57 1.43 3.85 -4.96
C ILE A 57 2.11 2.63 -5.60
N GLY A 58 1.33 1.60 -5.95
CA GLY A 58 1.84 0.43 -6.66
C GLY A 58 2.47 0.78 -8.02
N LEU A 59 1.81 1.63 -8.80
CA LEU A 59 2.32 2.11 -10.09
C LEU A 59 3.59 2.96 -9.96
N GLN A 60 3.70 3.77 -8.90
CA GLN A 60 4.91 4.54 -8.60
C GLN A 60 6.07 3.63 -8.16
N ASN A 61 5.81 2.65 -7.29
CA ASN A 61 6.83 1.68 -6.85
C ASN A 61 7.34 0.84 -8.03
N ALA A 62 6.45 0.48 -8.96
CA ALA A 62 6.80 -0.20 -10.21
C ALA A 62 7.44 0.72 -11.26
N LYS A 63 7.60 2.02 -10.97
CA LYS A 63 8.11 3.06 -11.89
C LYS A 63 7.31 3.22 -13.19
N ILE A 64 6.10 2.65 -13.28
CA ILE A 64 5.17 2.87 -14.41
C ILE A 64 4.73 4.33 -14.43
N THR A 65 4.46 4.86 -13.24
CA THR A 65 4.19 6.28 -13.02
C THR A 65 5.41 6.93 -12.41
N VAL A 66 5.88 8.01 -13.04
CA VAL A 66 7.05 8.78 -12.60
C VAL A 66 6.69 10.24 -12.39
N ASN A 67 7.45 10.95 -11.56
CA ASN A 67 7.28 12.39 -11.42
C ASN A 67 7.62 13.08 -12.74
N ASN A 68 6.82 14.09 -13.09
CA ASN A 68 7.08 14.98 -14.21
C ASN A 68 6.96 16.41 -13.70
N ASP A 69 8.02 17.20 -13.82
CA ASP A 69 8.06 18.57 -13.29
C ASP A 69 6.98 19.49 -13.91
N ALA A 70 6.47 19.15 -15.10
CA ALA A 70 5.43 19.94 -15.77
C ALA A 70 3.99 19.51 -15.42
N THR A 71 3.75 18.23 -15.12
CA THR A 71 2.39 17.66 -14.93
C THR A 71 2.18 16.97 -13.59
N LEU A 72 3.18 17.00 -12.70
CA LEU A 72 3.31 16.24 -11.45
C LEU A 72 3.36 14.71 -11.64
N VAL A 73 2.66 14.18 -12.66
CA VAL A 73 2.55 12.76 -12.97
C VAL A 73 2.85 12.54 -14.45
N GLY A 74 3.75 11.59 -14.75
CA GLY A 74 4.11 11.14 -16.08
C GLY A 74 4.16 9.62 -16.18
N VAL A 75 4.18 9.12 -17.42
CA VAL A 75 4.32 7.68 -17.70
C VAL A 75 5.79 7.38 -18.04
N PHE A 76 6.28 6.22 -17.62
CA PHE A 76 7.63 5.76 -17.94
C PHE A 76 7.92 5.81 -19.46
N SER A 77 9.03 6.46 -19.83
CA SER A 77 9.44 6.58 -21.23
C SER A 77 10.52 5.56 -21.57
N PHE A 78 10.09 4.42 -22.15
CA PHE A 78 11.02 3.39 -22.65
C PHE A 78 12.04 3.94 -23.64
N LYS A 79 11.66 4.94 -24.45
CA LYS A 79 12.53 5.59 -25.42
C LYS A 79 13.68 6.34 -24.75
N ASN A 80 13.42 7.00 -23.61
CA ASN A 80 14.45 7.70 -22.86
C ASN A 80 15.35 6.71 -22.10
N SER A 81 14.78 5.64 -21.55
CA SER A 81 15.56 4.60 -20.87
C SER A 81 16.51 3.84 -21.81
N ILE A 82 16.12 3.63 -23.07
CA ILE A 82 17.01 3.06 -24.10
C ILE A 82 18.14 4.05 -24.43
N LYS A 83 17.82 5.33 -24.60
CA LYS A 83 18.82 6.38 -24.88
C LYS A 83 19.82 6.59 -23.74
N ASN A 84 19.36 6.47 -22.50
CA ASN A 84 20.17 6.68 -21.31
C ASN A 84 20.88 5.40 -20.83
N GLY A 85 20.72 4.27 -21.53
CA GLY A 85 21.32 2.99 -21.16
C GLY A 85 20.70 2.32 -19.92
N THR A 86 19.65 2.90 -19.31
CA THR A 86 19.01 2.37 -18.10
C THR A 86 17.93 1.32 -18.39
N PHE A 87 17.70 0.96 -19.65
CA PHE A 87 16.70 -0.04 -20.04
C PHE A 87 16.91 -1.40 -19.37
N ASN A 88 18.16 -1.87 -19.29
CA ASN A 88 18.51 -3.16 -18.68
C ASN A 88 18.39 -3.17 -17.15
N THR A 89 18.07 -2.03 -16.53
CA THR A 89 17.90 -1.92 -15.08
C THR A 89 16.47 -1.49 -14.76
N GLU A 90 16.05 -0.32 -15.23
CA GLU A 90 14.72 0.23 -14.93
C GLU A 90 13.67 -0.25 -15.93
N GLY A 91 13.98 -0.20 -17.23
CA GLY A 91 13.02 -0.52 -18.28
C GLY A 91 12.50 -1.96 -18.21
N ILE A 92 13.38 -2.91 -17.94
CA ILE A 92 13.02 -4.32 -17.78
C ILE A 92 12.12 -4.56 -16.56
N THR A 93 12.31 -3.82 -15.46
CA THR A 93 11.46 -3.95 -14.26
C THR A 93 10.05 -3.40 -14.49
N VAL A 94 9.92 -2.26 -15.20
CA VAL A 94 8.62 -1.71 -15.61
C VAL A 94 7.91 -2.69 -16.54
N LEU A 95 8.64 -3.30 -17.48
CA LEU A 95 8.07 -4.31 -18.37
C LEU A 95 7.61 -5.56 -17.62
N LEU A 96 8.43 -6.07 -16.69
CA LEU A 96 8.08 -7.18 -15.79
C LEU A 96 6.83 -6.85 -14.97
N ALA A 97 6.70 -5.63 -14.44
CA ALA A 97 5.52 -5.20 -13.70
C ALA A 97 4.25 -5.21 -14.57
N LEU A 98 4.34 -4.72 -15.82
CA LEU A 98 3.22 -4.76 -16.76
C LEU A 98 2.82 -6.20 -17.14
N ILE A 99 3.81 -7.05 -17.42
CA ILE A 99 3.59 -8.47 -17.71
C ILE A 99 2.97 -9.17 -16.49
N GLY A 100 3.48 -8.91 -15.29
CA GLY A 100 2.97 -9.50 -14.05
C GLY A 100 1.54 -9.07 -13.73
N LEU A 101 1.21 -7.81 -13.98
CA LEU A 101 -0.15 -7.30 -13.88
C LEU A 101 -1.10 -8.00 -14.87
N LEU A 102 -0.65 -8.19 -16.12
CA LEU A 102 -1.42 -8.93 -17.13
C LEU A 102 -1.62 -10.40 -16.75
N ILE A 103 -0.57 -11.09 -16.29
CA ILE A 103 -0.66 -12.48 -15.82
C ILE A 103 -1.68 -12.57 -14.67
N THR A 104 -1.55 -11.69 -13.68
CA THR A 104 -2.46 -11.63 -12.54
C THR A 104 -3.91 -11.40 -12.98
N ALA A 105 -4.14 -10.46 -13.90
CA ALA A 105 -5.47 -10.20 -14.44
C ALA A 105 -6.06 -11.41 -15.18
N VAL A 106 -5.27 -12.08 -16.02
CA VAL A 106 -5.70 -13.30 -16.74
C VAL A 106 -6.06 -14.43 -15.76
N MET A 107 -5.26 -14.64 -14.73
CA MET A 107 -5.54 -15.69 -13.72
C MET A 107 -6.78 -15.37 -12.89
N LEU A 108 -7.03 -14.08 -12.61
CA LEU A 108 -8.21 -13.61 -11.90
C LEU A 108 -9.48 -13.79 -12.75
N VAL A 109 -9.44 -13.44 -14.04
CA VAL A 109 -10.55 -13.69 -14.98
C VAL A 109 -10.83 -15.19 -15.13
N LYS A 110 -9.79 -16.02 -15.14
CA LYS A 110 -9.92 -17.49 -15.15
C LYS A 110 -10.36 -18.10 -13.81
N ASN A 111 -10.61 -17.28 -12.78
CA ASN A 111 -11.03 -17.71 -11.44
C ASN A 111 -10.13 -18.80 -10.82
N ILE A 112 -8.82 -18.72 -11.07
CA ILE A 112 -7.86 -19.65 -10.48
C ILE A 112 -7.69 -19.31 -9.00
N LYS A 113 -7.85 -20.32 -8.12
CA LYS A 113 -7.64 -20.15 -6.68
C LYS A 113 -6.21 -19.68 -6.42
N GLY A 114 -6.07 -18.51 -5.77
CA GLY A 114 -4.77 -17.88 -5.54
C GLY A 114 -4.14 -17.25 -6.78
N GLY A 115 -4.93 -16.86 -7.79
CA GLY A 115 -4.41 -16.26 -9.04
C GLY A 115 -3.47 -15.07 -8.83
N ILE A 116 -3.70 -14.25 -7.79
CA ILE A 116 -2.79 -13.16 -7.41
C ILE A 116 -1.44 -13.70 -6.95
N LEU A 117 -1.43 -14.70 -6.06
CA LEU A 117 -0.19 -15.31 -5.55
C LEU A 117 0.62 -15.95 -6.69
N TRP A 118 -0.04 -16.69 -7.57
CA TRP A 118 0.61 -17.28 -8.73
C TRP A 118 1.16 -16.22 -9.69
N GLY A 119 0.41 -15.13 -9.92
CA GLY A 119 0.89 -14.00 -10.72
C GLY A 119 2.17 -13.39 -10.15
N ILE A 120 2.22 -13.17 -8.84
CA ILE A 120 3.42 -12.68 -8.14
C ILE A 120 4.59 -13.66 -8.31
N LEU A 121 4.38 -14.96 -8.05
CA LEU A 121 5.43 -15.98 -8.15
C LEU A 121 5.97 -16.13 -9.58
N ILE A 122 5.10 -16.15 -10.58
CA ILE A 122 5.51 -16.26 -11.99
C ILE A 122 6.31 -15.01 -12.39
N THR A 123 5.86 -13.82 -12.01
CA THR A 123 6.57 -12.57 -12.31
C THR A 123 7.94 -12.53 -11.65
N TRP A 124 8.03 -13.00 -10.40
CA TRP A 124 9.30 -13.10 -9.69
C TRP A 124 10.26 -14.09 -10.37
N LEU A 125 9.79 -15.27 -10.77
CA LEU A 125 10.58 -16.25 -11.52
C LEU A 125 11.05 -15.69 -12.87
N LEU A 126 10.20 -14.98 -13.60
CA LEU A 126 10.59 -14.29 -14.85
C LEU A 126 11.67 -13.24 -14.58
N GLY A 127 11.56 -12.49 -13.48
CA GLY A 127 12.58 -11.54 -13.06
C GLY A 127 13.93 -12.20 -12.77
N ILE A 128 13.94 -13.35 -12.09
CA ILE A 128 15.15 -14.15 -11.85
C ILE A 128 15.77 -14.62 -13.17
N LEU A 129 14.96 -15.12 -14.10
CA LEU A 129 15.45 -15.53 -15.43
C LEU A 129 16.07 -14.35 -16.18
N CYS A 130 15.44 -13.17 -16.17
CA CYS A 130 16.00 -11.96 -16.74
C CYS A 130 17.35 -11.57 -16.11
N GLN A 131 17.52 -11.80 -14.81
CA GLN A 131 18.80 -11.55 -14.14
C GLN A 131 19.88 -12.54 -14.59
N PHE A 132 19.56 -13.82 -14.73
CA PHE A 132 20.50 -14.83 -15.21
C PHE A 132 20.93 -14.64 -16.66
N THR A 133 20.04 -14.13 -17.52
CA THR A 133 20.35 -13.83 -18.92
C THR A 133 21.03 -12.47 -19.12
N HIS A 134 21.41 -11.79 -18.03
CA HIS A 134 21.95 -10.42 -18.04
C HIS A 134 21.03 -9.37 -18.70
N LEU A 135 19.74 -9.69 -18.87
CA LEU A 135 18.72 -8.75 -19.34
C LEU A 135 18.34 -7.76 -18.22
N TYR A 136 18.42 -8.21 -16.97
CA TYR A 136 18.33 -7.38 -15.78
C TYR A 136 19.69 -7.30 -15.11
N VAL A 137 20.22 -6.07 -15.00
CA VAL A 137 21.46 -5.78 -14.27
C VAL A 137 21.09 -5.02 -12.99
N PRO A 138 21.27 -5.64 -11.80
CA PRO A 138 21.01 -4.99 -10.53
C PRO A 138 21.89 -3.75 -10.37
N ASN A 139 21.28 -2.64 -9.94
CA ASN A 139 21.98 -1.41 -9.59
C ASN A 139 21.50 -0.93 -8.20
N PRO A 140 22.23 -1.26 -7.13
CA PRO A 140 21.88 -0.86 -5.77
C PRO A 140 21.81 0.65 -5.58
N GLU A 141 22.62 1.44 -6.31
CA GLU A 141 22.62 2.91 -6.21
C GLU A 141 21.34 3.53 -6.75
N ALA A 142 20.70 2.86 -7.73
CA ALA A 142 19.41 3.26 -8.28
C ALA A 142 18.21 2.62 -7.55
N GLY A 143 18.46 1.86 -6.47
CA GLY A 143 17.42 1.16 -5.71
C GLY A 143 16.90 -0.12 -6.35
N PHE A 144 17.63 -0.67 -7.34
CA PHE A 144 17.29 -1.91 -8.04
C PHE A 144 18.16 -3.06 -7.52
N PHE A 145 17.58 -3.87 -6.64
CA PHE A 145 18.29 -4.95 -5.95
C PHE A 145 18.24 -6.27 -6.73
N SER A 146 19.12 -7.19 -6.35
CA SER A 146 19.09 -8.56 -6.88
C SER A 146 17.75 -9.23 -6.55
N LEU A 147 17.19 -9.92 -7.53
CA LEU A 147 15.94 -10.69 -7.40
C LEU A 147 16.21 -12.12 -6.88
N LEU A 148 17.47 -12.53 -6.86
CA LEU A 148 17.91 -13.79 -6.27
C LEU A 148 17.71 -13.76 -4.76
N PRO A 149 17.11 -14.81 -4.17
CA PRO A 149 16.98 -14.88 -2.73
C PRO A 149 18.36 -15.02 -2.09
N ASP A 150 18.71 -14.04 -1.26
CA ASP A 150 19.94 -14.07 -0.47
C ASP A 150 19.68 -14.78 0.87
N PHE A 151 20.17 -16.02 0.99
CA PHE A 151 20.13 -16.80 2.22
C PHE A 151 21.45 -16.75 3.01
N SER A 152 22.40 -15.88 2.64
CA SER A 152 23.71 -15.74 3.29
C SER A 152 23.60 -15.42 4.79
N ARG A 153 22.51 -14.76 5.20
CA ARG A 153 22.19 -14.44 6.60
C ARG A 153 21.19 -15.42 7.25
N GLY A 154 20.86 -16.53 6.58
CA GLY A 154 19.78 -17.45 6.95
C GLY A 154 18.39 -16.83 6.73
N ILE A 155 17.34 -17.50 7.23
CA ILE A 155 16.01 -16.88 7.38
C ILE A 155 16.10 -15.94 8.59
N SER A 156 16.80 -14.81 8.41
CA SER A 156 16.93 -13.82 9.47
C SER A 156 15.63 -13.05 9.58
N ILE A 157 14.89 -13.26 10.67
CA ILE A 157 13.83 -12.33 11.07
C ILE A 157 14.52 -10.96 11.25
N PRO A 158 14.12 -9.92 10.50
CA PRO A 158 14.70 -8.59 10.66
C PRO A 158 14.63 -8.19 12.14
N SER A 159 15.76 -7.75 12.71
CA SER A 159 15.77 -7.32 14.11
C SER A 159 14.76 -6.19 14.28
N MET A 160 13.94 -6.27 15.32
CA MET A 160 13.03 -5.20 15.72
C MET A 160 13.76 -4.09 16.50
N ALA A 161 15.00 -4.30 16.94
CA ALA A 161 15.79 -3.33 17.70
C ALA A 161 15.90 -1.90 17.10
N PRO A 162 16.01 -1.69 15.76
CA PRO A 162 16.11 -0.35 15.20
C PRO A 162 14.79 0.44 15.24
N THR A 163 13.64 -0.21 15.39
CA THR A 163 12.32 0.45 15.36
C THR A 163 11.54 0.32 16.66
N PHE A 164 11.78 -0.73 17.43
CA PHE A 164 11.04 -1.04 18.64
C PHE A 164 11.29 0.02 19.73
N MET A 165 10.19 0.58 20.26
CA MET A 165 10.19 1.63 21.30
C MET A 165 11.03 2.87 20.97
N LYS A 166 11.34 3.15 19.70
CA LYS A 166 11.96 4.40 19.26
C LYS A 166 10.94 5.54 19.11
N MET A 167 9.82 5.47 19.83
CA MET A 167 8.76 6.48 19.80
C MET A 167 9.23 7.75 20.48
N ASP A 168 9.06 8.88 19.81
CA ASP A 168 9.38 10.20 20.36
C ASP A 168 8.10 10.98 20.66
N PHE A 169 7.80 11.13 21.96
CA PHE A 169 6.63 11.87 22.46
C PHE A 169 6.92 13.37 22.68
N SER A 170 8.08 13.87 22.28
CA SER A 170 8.48 15.28 22.52
C SER A 170 7.50 16.29 21.93
N ILE A 171 6.76 15.90 20.87
CA ILE A 171 5.79 16.76 20.19
C ILE A 171 4.34 16.44 20.57
N VAL A 172 4.06 15.59 21.57
CA VAL A 172 2.69 15.09 21.83
C VAL A 172 1.67 16.21 22.11
N PHE A 173 2.12 17.34 22.64
CA PHE A 173 1.30 18.52 22.92
C PHE A 173 1.31 19.57 21.79
N SER A 174 1.99 19.29 20.67
CA SER A 174 1.99 20.19 19.52
C SER A 174 0.68 20.05 18.74
N LEU A 175 0.25 21.16 18.15
CA LEU A 175 -0.94 21.18 17.29
C LEU A 175 -0.73 20.27 16.07
N ASP A 176 0.50 20.20 15.56
CA ASP A 176 0.85 19.33 14.43
C ASP A 176 0.75 17.84 14.77
N PHE A 177 1.10 17.44 16.00
CA PHE A 177 0.91 16.05 16.45
C PHE A 177 -0.58 15.69 16.46
N VAL A 178 -1.43 16.59 16.95
CA VAL A 178 -2.88 16.42 16.94
C VAL A 178 -3.40 16.31 15.50
N ILE A 179 -2.94 17.18 14.58
CA ILE A 179 -3.31 17.10 13.15
C ILE A 179 -2.90 15.76 12.54
N ILE A 180 -1.67 15.30 12.77
CA ILE A 180 -1.16 14.03 12.23
C ILE A 180 -1.98 12.86 12.78
N MET A 181 -2.18 12.82 14.10
CA MET A 181 -2.97 11.80 14.78
C MET A 181 -4.41 11.76 14.24
N PHE A 182 -5.08 12.91 14.10
CA PHE A 182 -6.42 12.96 13.52
C PHE A 182 -6.44 12.53 12.06
N ALA A 183 -5.46 12.95 11.25
CA ALA A 183 -5.38 12.54 9.85
C ALA A 183 -5.28 11.01 9.72
N PHE A 184 -4.42 10.37 10.52
CA PHE A 184 -4.32 8.90 10.56
C PHE A 184 -5.63 8.26 11.06
N LEU A 185 -6.23 8.78 12.14
CA LEU A 185 -7.51 8.27 12.66
C LEU A 185 -8.62 8.27 11.59
N PHE A 186 -8.71 9.33 10.78
CA PHE A 186 -9.67 9.39 9.69
C PHE A 186 -9.35 8.39 8.59
N VAL A 187 -8.08 8.26 8.18
CA VAL A 187 -7.66 7.26 7.18
C VAL A 187 -8.01 5.84 7.66
N ASP A 188 -7.64 5.48 8.89
CA ASP A 188 -7.87 4.15 9.46
C ASP A 188 -9.37 3.85 9.64
N MET A 189 -10.14 4.85 10.07
CA MET A 189 -11.59 4.73 10.11
C MET A 189 -12.15 4.47 8.71
N PHE A 190 -11.71 5.18 7.68
CA PHE A 190 -12.19 4.99 6.32
C PHE A 190 -11.72 3.68 5.68
N ASP A 191 -10.50 3.21 5.99
CA ASP A 191 -9.96 1.94 5.51
C ASP A 191 -10.70 0.75 6.13
N THR A 192 -10.94 0.78 7.43
CA THR A 192 -11.72 -0.26 8.13
C THR A 192 -13.16 -0.29 7.63
N LEU A 193 -13.77 0.87 7.39
CA LEU A 193 -15.11 0.96 6.80
C LEU A 193 -15.14 0.47 5.34
N GLY A 194 -14.19 0.91 4.52
CA GLY A 194 -14.10 0.52 3.11
C GLY A 194 -13.92 -0.99 2.95
N THR A 195 -13.06 -1.59 3.78
CA THR A 195 -12.83 -3.04 3.79
C THR A 195 -14.06 -3.79 4.26
N LEU A 196 -14.68 -3.37 5.36
CA LEU A 196 -15.87 -3.99 5.93
C LEU A 196 -17.04 -3.98 4.93
N ILE A 197 -17.26 -2.87 4.24
CA ILE A 197 -18.29 -2.76 3.18
C ILE A 197 -17.92 -3.61 1.97
N GLY A 198 -16.65 -3.56 1.51
CA GLY A 198 -16.20 -4.33 0.36
C GLY A 198 -16.38 -5.84 0.57
N VAL A 199 -15.99 -6.34 1.73
CA VAL A 199 -16.15 -7.76 2.10
C VAL A 199 -17.62 -8.10 2.31
N ALA A 200 -18.38 -7.29 3.07
CA ALA A 200 -19.79 -7.58 3.36
C ALA A 200 -20.67 -7.54 2.11
N SER A 201 -20.42 -6.59 1.21
CA SER A 201 -21.08 -6.52 -0.10
C SER A 201 -20.77 -7.76 -0.93
N LYS A 202 -19.51 -8.23 -0.92
CA LYS A 202 -19.12 -9.44 -1.67
C LYS A 202 -19.61 -10.74 -1.03
N ALA A 203 -19.82 -10.74 0.28
CA ALA A 203 -20.32 -11.87 1.07
C ALA A 203 -21.85 -11.90 1.20
N ASP A 204 -22.57 -10.98 0.56
CA ASP A 204 -24.03 -10.83 0.65
C ASP A 204 -24.55 -10.66 2.10
N MET A 205 -23.77 -9.96 2.92
CA MET A 205 -24.03 -9.73 4.35
C MET A 205 -24.64 -8.35 4.65
N LEU A 206 -24.97 -7.57 3.62
CA LEU A 206 -25.58 -6.25 3.77
C LEU A 206 -27.11 -6.38 3.81
N ASP A 207 -27.76 -5.57 4.65
CA ASP A 207 -29.21 -5.43 4.60
C ASP A 207 -29.68 -4.64 3.36
N LYS A 208 -31.00 -4.53 3.18
CA LYS A 208 -31.61 -3.85 2.02
C LYS A 208 -31.26 -2.36 1.93
N ASP A 209 -30.79 -1.76 3.03
CA ASP A 209 -30.33 -0.37 3.09
C ASP A 209 -28.80 -0.26 2.97
N GLY A 210 -28.10 -1.39 2.72
CA GLY A 210 -26.65 -1.50 2.65
C GLY A 210 -25.94 -1.38 4.01
N LYS A 211 -26.65 -1.54 5.12
CA LYS A 211 -26.06 -1.53 6.47
C LYS A 211 -25.62 -2.94 6.84
N LEU A 212 -24.58 -3.05 7.68
CA LEU A 212 -24.20 -4.33 8.26
C LEU A 212 -24.98 -4.58 9.56
N PRO A 213 -25.85 -5.61 9.62
CA PRO A 213 -26.37 -6.08 10.89
C PRO A 213 -25.22 -6.66 11.73
N ARG A 214 -25.09 -6.23 13.00
CA ARG A 214 -24.09 -6.68 13.99
C ARG A 214 -22.65 -6.19 13.77
N ILE A 215 -22.45 -4.90 13.49
CA ILE A 215 -21.12 -4.28 13.40
C ILE A 215 -20.26 -4.44 14.67
N LYS A 216 -20.88 -4.66 15.84
CA LYS A 216 -20.22 -4.71 17.16
C LYS A 216 -19.16 -5.80 17.35
N GLY A 217 -19.13 -6.82 16.50
CA GLY A 217 -18.22 -7.96 16.64
C GLY A 217 -17.00 -7.95 15.72
N ALA A 218 -16.84 -6.94 14.86
CA ALA A 218 -15.82 -6.88 13.81
C ALA A 218 -14.81 -5.74 14.01
#